data_AF-A0A950DAY8-F1
#
_entry.id   AF-A0A950DAY8-F1
#
_cell.length_a   1.000
_cell.length_b   1.000
_cell.length_c   1.000
_cell.angle_alpha   90.00
_cell.angle_beta   90.00
_cell.angle_gamma   90.00
#
_symmetry.space_group_name_H-M   'P 1'
#
loop_
_entity.id
_entity.type
_entity.pdbx_description
1 polymer ?
#
loop_
_entity_poly.entity_id
_entity_poly.type
_entity_poly.pdbx_seq_one_letter_code
_entity_poly.pdbx_strand_id
1 'polypeptide(L)'
;MSRRVQRVAYHLDTKGIRSLPPKEVRMILRGADDLIMRGGRHLLTLILKGSRAKEVLTRSLDQSPAHGFYRNLSAEEVLARVDWVIRHGYLAIEYDYRLPLLVYTPKGWSIEKETMADEHLRNIDQALSSGQQPLDMSDLKDRNREVIWRLLEKIEASGDRRYIPALEAWEPIDYRKVRARIRNVIETLRGENAEPDAIVEQLDRSARERAENPQA
;
A
#
# COMPACT_ATOMS: atom_id res chain seq x y z
N MET A 1 -18.92 7.36 40.30
CA MET A 1 -19.53 8.21 39.27
C MET A 1 -18.53 8.42 38.14
N SER A 2 -18.74 7.84 36.95
CA SER A 2 -17.84 8.04 35.80
C SER A 2 -17.99 9.46 35.27
N ARG A 3 -16.92 10.25 35.30
CA ARG A 3 -16.88 11.61 34.75
C ARG A 3 -17.18 11.53 33.25
N ARG A 4 -18.30 12.09 32.78
CA ARG A 4 -18.67 12.12 31.34
C ARG A 4 -17.52 12.80 30.58
N VAL A 5 -16.86 12.05 29.70
CA VAL A 5 -15.71 12.54 28.93
C VAL A 5 -16.21 13.45 27.81
N GLN A 6 -15.86 14.74 27.87
CA GLN A 6 -16.25 15.71 26.83
C GLN A 6 -15.36 15.55 25.60
N ARG A 7 -15.87 14.88 24.57
CA ARG A 7 -15.20 14.68 23.29
C ARG A 7 -15.08 15.99 22.49
N VAL A 8 -14.00 16.14 21.74
CA VAL A 8 -13.83 17.26 20.81
C VAL A 8 -14.80 17.06 19.65
N ALA A 9 -15.77 17.97 19.51
CA ALA A 9 -16.76 17.90 18.44
C ALA A 9 -16.11 18.13 17.06
N TYR A 10 -16.66 17.49 16.03
CA TYR A 10 -16.34 17.75 14.64
C TYR A 10 -17.63 17.88 13.82
N HIS A 11 -17.55 18.66 12.75
CA HIS A 11 -18.60 18.80 11.76
C HIS A 11 -17.98 18.67 10.38
N LEU A 12 -18.43 17.67 9.61
CA LEU A 12 -17.99 17.47 8.23
C LEU A 12 -18.80 18.39 7.33
N ASP A 13 -18.13 19.27 6.59
CA ASP A 13 -18.72 20.17 5.60
C ASP A 13 -17.97 20.02 4.28
N THR A 14 -18.65 19.48 3.26
CA THR A 14 -18.05 19.23 1.94
C THR A 14 -18.21 20.40 0.99
N LYS A 15 -18.81 21.52 1.42
CA LYS A 15 -19.06 22.70 0.57
C LYS A 15 -19.76 22.35 -0.76
N GLY A 16 -20.62 21.33 -0.76
CA GLY A 16 -21.36 20.90 -1.95
C GLY A 16 -20.55 20.10 -2.98
N ILE A 17 -19.31 19.68 -2.69
CA ILE A 17 -18.53 18.80 -3.56
C ILE A 17 -19.33 17.51 -3.84
N ARG A 18 -19.59 17.23 -5.12
CA ARG A 18 -20.34 16.04 -5.56
C ARG A 18 -19.42 14.84 -5.83
N SER A 19 -18.22 15.08 -6.33
CA SER A 19 -17.26 14.04 -6.69
C SER A 19 -15.84 14.58 -6.61
N LEU A 20 -14.88 13.71 -6.26
CA LEU A 20 -13.46 13.99 -6.40
C LEU A 20 -12.82 13.08 -7.45
N PRO A 21 -11.85 13.58 -8.25
CA PRO A 21 -11.04 12.74 -9.12
C PRO A 21 -10.36 11.61 -8.34
N PRO A 22 -10.18 10.41 -8.92
CA PRO A 22 -9.51 9.30 -8.24
C PRO A 22 -8.10 9.64 -7.74
N LYS A 23 -7.37 10.50 -8.47
CA LYS A 23 -6.07 11.01 -8.04
C LYS A 23 -6.16 11.83 -6.76
N GLU A 24 -7.16 12.70 -6.64
CA GLU A 24 -7.39 13.50 -5.42
C GLU A 24 -7.69 12.61 -4.23
N VAL A 25 -8.53 11.58 -4.40
CA VAL A 25 -8.82 10.60 -3.34
C VAL A 25 -7.55 9.88 -2.90
N ARG A 26 -6.75 9.37 -3.84
CA ARG A 26 -5.47 8.72 -3.54
C ARG A 26 -4.51 9.64 -2.78
N MET A 27 -4.38 10.91 -3.18
CA MET A 27 -3.47 11.82 -2.48
C MET A 27 -3.95 12.17 -1.07
N ILE A 28 -5.26 12.25 -0.84
CA ILE A 28 -5.81 12.46 0.51
C ILE A 28 -5.55 11.24 1.39
N LEU A 29 -5.74 10.02 0.86
CA LEU A 29 -5.41 8.78 1.56
C LEU A 29 -3.91 8.70 1.86
N ARG A 30 -3.07 8.98 0.86
CA ARG A 30 -1.61 8.98 1.00
C ARG A 30 -1.11 9.95 2.06
N GLY A 31 -1.71 11.14 2.15
CA GLY A 31 -1.41 12.12 3.20
C GLY A 31 -1.94 11.74 4.58
N ALA A 32 -2.94 10.85 4.65
CA ALA A 32 -3.51 10.39 5.91
C ALA A 32 -2.68 9.28 6.57
N ASP A 33 -1.81 8.60 5.82
CA ASP A 33 -1.00 7.46 6.27
C ASP A 33 -0.24 7.74 7.58
N ASP A 34 0.52 8.84 7.62
CA ASP A 34 1.28 9.26 8.79
C ASP A 34 0.40 9.73 9.97
N LEU A 35 -0.91 9.92 9.72
CA LEU A 35 -1.89 10.43 10.69
C LEU A 35 -2.85 9.37 11.20
N ILE A 36 -2.87 8.16 10.64
CA ILE A 36 -3.76 7.10 11.09
C ILE A 36 -3.52 6.81 12.57
N MET A 37 -4.59 6.90 13.37
CA MET A 37 -4.55 6.77 14.83
C MET A 37 -3.61 7.76 15.55
N ARG A 38 -3.23 8.87 14.91
CA ARG A 38 -2.26 9.84 15.45
C ARG A 38 -2.64 11.30 15.25
N GLY A 39 -3.49 11.59 14.25
CA GLY A 39 -3.89 12.94 13.88
C GLY A 39 -5.31 13.01 13.33
N GLY A 40 -5.89 14.21 13.39
CA GLY A 40 -7.22 14.51 12.87
C GLY A 40 -7.18 15.22 11.52
N ARG A 41 -8.37 15.49 10.97
CA ARG A 41 -8.59 16.15 9.67
C ARG A 41 -7.89 17.50 9.48
N HIS A 42 -7.71 18.26 10.57
CA HIS A 42 -7.03 19.56 10.50
C HIS A 42 -5.55 19.38 10.12
N LEU A 43 -4.86 18.46 10.80
CA LEU A 43 -3.46 18.19 10.51
C LEU A 43 -3.28 17.62 9.09
N LEU A 44 -4.20 16.75 8.64
CA LEU A 44 -4.22 16.27 7.26
C LEU A 44 -4.36 17.43 6.25
N THR A 45 -5.23 18.38 6.54
CA THR A 45 -5.41 19.60 5.72
C THR A 45 -4.09 20.38 5.61
N LEU A 46 -3.36 20.53 6.72
CA LEU A 46 -2.07 21.22 6.73
C LEU A 46 -1.01 20.51 5.89
N ILE A 47 -0.93 19.18 5.96
CA ILE A 47 -0.02 18.38 5.11
C ILE A 47 -0.35 18.63 3.64
N LEU A 48 -1.60 18.41 3.24
CA LEU A 48 -2.04 18.51 1.85
C LEU A 48 -1.88 19.94 1.28
N LYS A 49 -2.04 20.96 2.12
CA LYS A 49 -1.83 22.37 1.75
C LYS A 49 -0.35 22.74 1.61
N GLY A 50 0.56 21.92 2.14
CA GLY A 50 2.00 22.18 2.13
C GLY A 50 2.44 23.12 3.24
N SER A 51 1.73 23.10 4.38
CA SER A 51 2.04 23.97 5.52
C SER A 51 3.44 23.70 6.07
N ARG A 52 4.08 24.76 6.58
CA ARG A 52 5.33 24.71 7.34
C ARG A 52 5.10 24.94 8.84
N ALA A 53 3.88 24.74 9.32
CA ALA A 53 3.55 24.86 10.74
C ALA A 53 4.41 23.93 11.59
N LYS A 54 4.75 24.34 12.82
CA LYS A 54 5.62 23.58 13.73
C LYS A 54 5.16 22.14 13.92
N GLU A 55 3.86 21.91 14.02
CA GLU A 55 3.26 20.57 14.17
C GLU A 55 3.46 19.64 12.97
N VAL A 56 3.59 20.20 11.76
CA VAL A 56 3.93 19.45 10.53
C VAL A 56 5.41 19.09 10.55
N LEU A 57 6.28 20.09 10.76
CA LEU A 57 7.74 19.92 10.67
C LEU A 57 8.32 19.06 11.82
N THR A 58 7.81 19.23 13.04
CA THR A 58 8.34 18.51 14.22
C THR A 58 8.13 17.00 14.12
N ARG A 59 7.15 16.58 13.31
CA ARG A 59 6.81 15.18 13.06
C ARG A 59 7.27 14.70 11.67
N SER A 60 8.07 15.50 10.96
CA SER A 60 8.53 15.25 9.59
C SER A 60 7.38 14.95 8.60
N LEU A 61 6.18 15.48 8.85
CA LEU A 61 5.00 15.25 8.01
C LEU A 61 5.11 15.97 6.66
N ASP A 62 6.09 16.87 6.52
CA ASP A 62 6.50 17.48 5.26
C ASP A 62 7.20 16.51 4.31
N GLN A 63 7.63 15.34 4.79
CA GLN A 63 8.21 14.27 3.95
C GLN A 63 7.14 13.39 3.29
N SER A 64 5.87 13.56 3.65
CA SER A 64 4.76 12.83 3.01
C SER A 64 4.73 13.12 1.50
N PRO A 65 4.54 12.11 0.63
CA PRO A 65 4.37 12.32 -0.81
C PRO A 65 3.19 13.23 -1.17
N ALA A 66 2.24 13.41 -0.25
CA ALA A 66 1.08 14.26 -0.42
C ALA A 66 1.30 15.72 0.02
N HIS A 67 2.47 16.05 0.57
CA HIS A 67 2.75 17.39 1.08
C HIS A 67 2.66 18.44 -0.04
N GLY A 68 1.81 19.44 0.17
CA GLY A 68 1.62 20.53 -0.79
C GLY A 68 0.94 20.13 -2.10
N PHE A 69 0.26 18.97 -2.15
CA PHE A 69 -0.54 18.56 -3.31
C PHE A 69 -1.61 19.61 -3.67
N TYR A 70 -2.24 20.22 -2.67
CA TYR A 70 -3.20 21.31 -2.84
C TYR A 70 -2.61 22.69 -2.47
N ARG A 71 -1.33 22.93 -2.75
CA ARG A 71 -0.67 24.21 -2.42
C ARG A 71 -1.39 25.45 -2.96
N ASN A 72 -2.13 25.31 -4.07
CA ASN A 72 -2.84 26.41 -4.73
C ASN A 72 -4.29 26.60 -4.24
N LEU A 73 -4.82 25.71 -3.39
CA LEU A 73 -6.16 25.84 -2.84
C LEU A 73 -6.12 26.51 -1.46
N SER A 74 -7.22 27.12 -1.04
CA SER A 74 -7.38 27.59 0.34
C SER A 74 -7.48 26.42 1.33
N ALA A 75 -7.19 26.67 2.61
CA ALA A 75 -7.31 25.62 3.64
C ALA A 75 -8.76 25.12 3.79
N GLU A 76 -9.75 25.99 3.59
CA GLU A 76 -11.18 25.63 3.63
C GLU A 76 -11.54 24.68 2.48
N GLU A 77 -11.07 24.94 1.27
CA GLU A 77 -11.28 24.07 0.11
C GLU A 77 -10.60 22.70 0.25
N VAL A 78 -9.43 22.65 0.89
CA VAL A 78 -8.74 21.39 1.20
C VAL A 78 -9.50 20.62 2.28
N LEU A 79 -9.94 21.29 3.35
CA LEU A 79 -10.72 20.67 4.42
C LEU A 79 -12.03 20.09 3.87
N ALA A 80 -12.72 20.80 2.97
CA ALA A 80 -13.94 20.33 2.34
C ALA A 80 -13.73 19.03 1.54
N ARG A 81 -12.57 18.87 0.89
CA ARG A 81 -12.19 17.64 0.18
C ARG A 81 -11.87 16.49 1.14
N VAL A 82 -11.17 16.78 2.24
CA VAL A 82 -10.93 15.80 3.31
C VAL A 82 -12.26 15.32 3.91
N ASP A 83 -13.15 16.25 4.24
CA ASP A 83 -14.49 15.95 4.75
C ASP A 83 -15.31 15.13 3.75
N TRP A 84 -15.12 15.37 2.44
CA TRP A 84 -15.76 14.58 1.39
C TRP A 84 -15.26 13.13 1.41
N VAL A 85 -13.94 12.92 1.52
CA VAL A 85 -13.34 11.58 1.61
C VAL A 85 -13.81 10.82 2.85
N ILE A 86 -13.97 11.52 3.99
CA ILE A 86 -14.52 10.93 5.22
C ILE A 86 -16.00 10.57 5.01
N ARG A 87 -16.82 11.51 4.50
CA ARG A 87 -18.26 11.28 4.31
C ARG A 87 -18.56 10.16 3.31
N HIS A 88 -17.72 9.96 2.29
CA HIS A 88 -17.87 8.91 1.28
C HIS A 88 -17.22 7.58 1.69
N GLY A 89 -16.84 7.46 2.97
CA GLY A 89 -16.43 6.21 3.59
C GLY A 89 -15.10 5.67 3.08
N TYR A 90 -14.15 6.56 2.75
CA TYR A 90 -12.77 6.16 2.49
C TYR A 90 -11.93 6.27 3.76
N LEU A 91 -12.11 7.37 4.50
CA LEU A 91 -11.60 7.55 5.86
C LEU A 91 -12.77 7.56 6.84
N ALA A 92 -12.50 7.22 8.09
CA ALA A 92 -13.42 7.40 9.20
C ALA A 92 -12.74 8.17 10.33
N ILE A 93 -13.56 8.61 11.30
CA ILE A 93 -13.10 9.23 12.54
C ILE A 93 -13.43 8.28 13.68
N GLU A 94 -12.39 7.88 14.42
CA GLU A 94 -12.53 7.16 15.68
C GLU A 94 -12.04 8.03 16.84
N TYR A 95 -12.66 7.87 18.00
CA TYR A 95 -12.25 8.60 19.19
C TYR A 95 -11.26 7.79 20.00
N ASP A 96 -10.05 8.31 20.14
CA ASP A 96 -9.16 7.93 21.23
C ASP A 96 -9.38 8.90 22.39
N TYR A 97 -10.04 8.39 23.43
CA TYR A 97 -10.53 9.16 24.58
C TYR A 97 -11.38 10.38 24.18
N ARG A 98 -10.75 11.55 24.00
CA ARG A 98 -11.40 12.82 23.63
C ARG A 98 -11.11 13.25 22.20
N LEU A 99 -10.09 12.68 21.56
CA LEU A 99 -9.55 13.18 20.30
C LEU A 99 -10.11 12.41 19.10
N PRO A 100 -10.64 13.09 18.07
CA PRO A 100 -11.05 12.48 16.82
C PRO A 100 -9.82 12.21 15.94
N LEU A 101 -9.51 10.92 15.75
CA LEU A 101 -8.38 10.44 14.97
C LEU A 101 -8.86 9.82 13.66
N LEU A 102 -8.06 10.00 12.61
CA LEU A 102 -8.34 9.39 11.31
C LEU A 102 -8.01 7.90 11.34
N VAL A 103 -8.85 7.10 10.70
CA VAL A 103 -8.60 5.69 10.40
C VAL A 103 -8.97 5.39 8.95
N TYR A 104 -8.31 4.40 8.36
CA TYR A 104 -8.77 3.86 7.09
C TYR A 104 -10.04 3.05 7.30
N THR A 105 -11.01 3.24 6.43
CA THR A 105 -12.07 2.25 6.22
C THR A 105 -11.52 1.11 5.34
N PRO A 106 -12.21 -0.04 5.23
CA PRO A 106 -11.82 -1.08 4.27
C PRO A 106 -11.70 -0.57 2.82
N LYS A 107 -12.58 0.36 2.43
CA LYS A 107 -12.59 0.97 1.10
C LYS A 107 -11.37 1.86 0.86
N GLY A 108 -11.03 2.71 1.83
CA GLY A 108 -9.83 3.56 1.74
C GLY A 108 -8.55 2.74 1.81
N TRP A 109 -8.50 1.76 2.71
CA TRP A 109 -7.35 0.88 2.87
C TRP A 109 -7.04 0.09 1.61
N SER A 110 -8.05 -0.44 0.92
CA SER A 110 -7.84 -1.15 -0.34
C SER A 110 -7.16 -0.29 -1.40
N ILE A 111 -7.45 1.02 -1.45
CA ILE A 111 -6.86 1.94 -2.42
C ILE A 111 -5.44 2.33 -2.00
N GLU A 112 -5.24 2.63 -0.72
CA GLU A 112 -3.94 3.02 -0.20
C GLU A 112 -2.94 1.87 -0.29
N LYS A 113 -3.36 0.65 0.06
CA LYS A 113 -2.55 -0.56 -0.07
C LYS A 113 -2.02 -0.75 -1.49
N GLU A 114 -2.87 -0.59 -2.51
CA GLU A 114 -2.41 -0.63 -3.91
C GLU A 114 -1.41 0.49 -4.19
N THR A 115 -1.70 1.71 -3.73
CA THR A 115 -0.86 2.89 -3.97
C THR A 115 0.54 2.70 -3.38
N MET A 116 0.64 2.25 -2.13
CA MET A 116 1.91 1.98 -1.46
C MET A 116 2.67 0.83 -2.13
N ALA A 117 1.99 -0.26 -2.49
CA ALA A 117 2.62 -1.37 -3.18
C ALA A 117 3.19 -0.94 -4.55
N ASP A 118 2.47 -0.10 -5.30
CA ASP A 118 2.96 0.44 -6.57
C ASP A 118 4.13 1.41 -6.39
N GLU A 119 4.14 2.22 -5.32
CA GLU A 119 5.27 3.08 -4.98
C GLU A 119 6.54 2.27 -4.70
N HIS A 120 6.43 1.22 -3.87
CA HIS A 120 7.57 0.35 -3.58
C HIS A 120 8.06 -0.38 -4.83
N LEU A 121 7.15 -0.88 -5.68
CA LEU A 121 7.52 -1.52 -6.94
C LEU A 121 8.29 -0.57 -7.86
N ARG A 122 7.81 0.67 -8.02
CA ARG A 122 8.52 1.71 -8.81
C ARG A 122 9.89 2.02 -8.25
N ASN A 123 10.05 2.07 -6.92
CA ASN A 123 11.36 2.30 -6.30
C ASN A 123 12.33 1.15 -6.61
N ILE A 124 11.86 -0.10 -6.56
CA ILE A 124 12.65 -1.28 -6.92
C ILE A 124 13.01 -1.22 -8.41
N ASP A 125 12.07 -0.91 -9.29
CA ASP A 125 12.31 -0.77 -10.73
C ASP A 125 13.38 0.28 -11.03
N GLN A 126 13.31 1.43 -10.36
CA GLN A 126 14.27 2.50 -10.50
C GLN A 126 15.66 2.09 -10.04
N ALA A 127 15.77 1.38 -8.91
CA ALA A 127 17.04 0.91 -8.37
C ALA A 127 17.67 -0.17 -9.25
N LEU A 128 16.86 -1.09 -9.79
CA LEU A 128 17.30 -2.09 -10.77
C LEU A 128 17.78 -1.44 -12.07
N SER A 129 17.09 -0.40 -12.54
CA SER A 129 17.43 0.31 -13.78
C SER A 129 18.67 1.19 -13.65
N SER A 130 18.96 1.70 -12.44
CA SER A 130 20.13 2.54 -12.16
C SER A 130 21.41 1.73 -11.88
N GLY A 131 21.30 0.41 -11.76
CA GLY A 131 22.44 -0.46 -11.44
C GLY A 131 22.97 -0.30 -10.01
N GLN A 132 22.19 0.32 -9.10
CA GLN A 132 22.58 0.46 -7.70
C GLN A 132 22.58 -0.91 -7.02
N GLN A 133 23.77 -1.44 -6.73
CA GLN A 133 23.97 -2.64 -5.93
C GLN A 133 24.93 -2.37 -4.77
N PRO A 134 24.67 -2.94 -3.56
CA PRO A 134 23.52 -3.77 -3.21
C PRO A 134 22.22 -2.96 -3.08
N LEU A 135 21.09 -3.58 -3.39
CA LEU A 135 19.76 -3.00 -3.19
C LEU A 135 19.44 -2.99 -1.68
N ASP A 136 19.26 -1.81 -1.11
CA ASP A 136 18.80 -1.68 0.27
C ASP A 136 17.28 -1.82 0.32
N MET A 137 16.82 -2.89 0.97
CA MET A 137 15.41 -3.23 1.15
C MET A 137 14.99 -3.12 2.63
N SER A 138 15.84 -2.52 3.48
CA SER A 138 15.63 -2.45 4.93
C SER A 138 14.39 -1.63 5.31
N ASP A 139 13.99 -0.68 4.46
CA ASP A 139 12.80 0.15 4.65
C ASP A 139 11.48 -0.63 4.55
N LEU A 140 11.50 -1.84 3.98
CA LEU A 140 10.31 -2.71 3.82
C LEU A 140 10.00 -3.55 5.06
N LYS A 141 10.99 -3.84 5.89
CA LYS A 141 10.88 -4.81 7.00
C LYS A 141 9.76 -4.46 7.99
N ASP A 142 9.66 -3.20 8.37
CA ASP A 142 8.71 -2.72 9.37
C ASP A 142 7.42 -2.14 8.76
N ARG A 143 7.20 -2.36 7.45
CA ARG A 143 5.99 -1.90 6.76
C ARG A 143 4.79 -2.77 7.07
N ASN A 144 3.61 -2.22 6.79
CA ASN A 144 2.37 -2.95 6.94
C ASN A 144 2.42 -4.25 6.11
N ARG A 145 2.18 -5.38 6.76
CA ARG A 145 2.31 -6.71 6.16
C ARG A 145 1.38 -6.94 4.96
N GLU A 146 0.19 -6.32 4.92
CA GLU A 146 -0.67 -6.43 3.75
C GLU A 146 -0.09 -5.70 2.52
N VAL A 147 0.62 -4.59 2.73
CA VAL A 147 1.33 -3.88 1.65
C VAL A 147 2.46 -4.74 1.11
N ILE A 148 3.24 -5.36 2.00
CA ILE A 148 4.31 -6.30 1.62
C ILE A 148 3.75 -7.48 0.82
N TRP A 149 2.64 -8.07 1.27
CA TRP A 149 2.01 -9.16 0.53
C TRP A 149 1.57 -8.71 -0.85
N ARG A 150 0.96 -7.52 -0.92
CA ARG A 150 0.50 -6.99 -2.17
C ARG A 150 1.64 -6.68 -3.14
N LEU A 151 2.76 -6.17 -2.64
CA LEU A 151 3.98 -5.96 -3.42
C LEU A 151 4.50 -7.29 -4.00
N LEU A 152 4.60 -8.34 -3.18
CA LEU A 152 5.08 -9.65 -3.60
C LEU A 152 4.16 -10.31 -4.64
N GLU A 153 2.84 -10.14 -4.50
CA GLU A 153 1.87 -10.57 -5.53
C GLU A 153 2.09 -9.86 -6.87
N LYS A 154 2.35 -8.54 -6.86
CA LYS A 154 2.62 -7.78 -8.09
C LYS A 154 3.92 -8.24 -8.76
N ILE A 155 4.97 -8.47 -7.97
CA ILE A 155 6.25 -8.97 -8.47
C ILE A 155 6.07 -10.37 -9.07
N GLU A 156 5.41 -11.28 -8.37
CA GLU A 156 5.15 -12.64 -8.88
C GLU A 156 4.31 -12.62 -10.17
N ALA A 157 3.23 -11.85 -10.20
CA ALA A 157 2.35 -11.74 -11.36
C ALA A 157 3.03 -11.12 -12.58
N SER A 158 4.12 -10.36 -12.39
CA SER A 158 4.90 -9.80 -13.51
C SER A 158 5.66 -10.88 -14.30
N GLY A 159 6.01 -12.00 -13.66
CA GLY A 159 6.90 -13.01 -14.25
C GLY A 159 8.33 -12.52 -14.53
N ASP A 160 8.69 -11.31 -14.09
CA ASP A 160 9.95 -10.68 -14.45
C ASP A 160 11.11 -11.12 -13.54
N ARG A 161 12.03 -11.88 -14.11
CA ARG A 161 13.22 -12.40 -13.42
C ARG A 161 14.19 -11.31 -12.96
N ARG A 162 14.08 -10.08 -13.46
CA ARG A 162 14.91 -8.95 -13.02
C ARG A 162 14.71 -8.60 -11.55
N TYR A 163 13.60 -9.01 -10.93
CA TYR A 163 13.36 -8.79 -9.51
C TYR A 163 14.12 -9.76 -8.58
N ILE A 164 14.64 -10.87 -9.10
CA ILE A 164 15.28 -11.91 -8.26
C ILE A 164 16.42 -11.35 -7.39
N PRO A 165 17.37 -10.53 -7.89
CA PRO A 165 18.43 -9.97 -7.05
C PRO A 165 17.89 -9.09 -5.90
N ALA A 166 16.80 -8.35 -6.13
CA ALA A 166 16.16 -7.53 -5.10
C ALA A 166 15.52 -8.41 -4.01
N LEU A 167 14.84 -9.48 -4.44
CA LEU A 167 14.21 -10.45 -3.54
C LEU A 167 15.26 -11.23 -2.73
N GLU A 168 16.38 -11.60 -3.34
CA GLU A 168 17.50 -12.28 -2.66
C GLU A 168 18.18 -11.37 -1.61
N ALA A 169 18.31 -10.07 -1.89
CA ALA A 169 18.79 -9.10 -0.91
C ALA A 169 17.79 -8.87 0.24
N TRP A 170 16.48 -8.96 -0.05
CA TRP A 170 15.42 -8.74 0.92
C TRP A 170 15.13 -9.95 1.83
N GLU A 171 15.21 -11.18 1.31
CA GLU A 171 14.91 -12.40 2.07
C GLU A 171 15.61 -12.47 3.44
N PRO A 172 16.93 -12.22 3.59
CA PRO A 172 17.59 -12.46 4.87
C PRO A 172 17.19 -11.48 5.98
N ILE A 173 16.71 -10.28 5.63
CA ILE A 173 16.48 -9.19 6.60
C ILE A 173 15.07 -9.18 7.20
N ASP A 174 14.10 -9.85 6.57
CA ASP A 174 12.70 -9.81 6.96
C ASP A 174 12.28 -10.93 7.94
N TYR A 175 11.06 -10.86 8.45
CA TYR A 175 10.48 -11.85 9.35
C TYR A 175 10.21 -13.18 8.64
N ARG A 176 10.30 -14.28 9.39
CA ARG A 176 10.19 -15.66 8.88
C ARG A 176 9.09 -15.91 7.84
N LYS A 177 7.89 -15.36 8.03
CA LYS A 177 6.77 -15.53 7.09
C LYS A 177 6.99 -14.78 5.77
N VAL A 178 7.61 -13.60 5.82
CA VAL A 178 7.95 -12.78 4.65
C VAL A 178 9.06 -13.44 3.86
N ARG A 179 10.10 -13.93 4.55
CA ARG A 179 11.17 -14.71 3.92
C ARG A 179 10.63 -15.92 3.14
N ALA A 180 9.76 -16.71 3.77
CA ALA A 180 9.14 -17.85 3.10
C ALA A 180 8.35 -17.44 1.85
N ARG A 181 7.58 -16.34 1.93
CA ARG A 181 6.84 -15.82 0.78
C ARG A 181 7.78 -15.34 -0.33
N ILE A 182 8.85 -14.62 0.02
CA ILE A 182 9.86 -14.14 -0.93
C ILE A 182 10.49 -15.33 -1.67
N ARG A 183 10.89 -16.39 -0.96
CA ARG A 183 11.44 -17.60 -1.59
C ARG A 183 10.49 -18.23 -2.59
N ASN A 184 9.22 -18.38 -2.22
CA ASN A 184 8.21 -18.90 -3.14
C ASN A 184 8.09 -18.02 -4.41
N VAL A 185 8.13 -16.68 -4.27
CA VAL A 185 8.12 -15.77 -5.44
C VAL A 185 9.36 -16.01 -6.31
N ILE A 186 10.55 -16.13 -5.71
CA ILE A 186 11.79 -16.40 -6.45
C ILE A 186 11.68 -17.72 -7.24
N GLU A 187 11.23 -18.79 -6.59
CA GLU A 187 11.00 -20.10 -7.23
C GLU A 187 10.00 -19.99 -8.39
N THR A 188 8.89 -19.26 -8.21
CA THR A 188 7.91 -18.98 -9.27
C THR A 188 8.56 -18.23 -10.44
N LEU A 189 9.34 -17.17 -10.18
CA LEU A 189 10.00 -16.39 -11.24
C LEU A 189 11.08 -17.19 -11.98
N ARG A 190 11.78 -18.10 -11.29
CA ARG A 190 12.73 -19.02 -11.91
C ARG A 190 12.05 -20.09 -12.76
N GLY A 191 10.74 -20.31 -12.58
CA GLY A 191 10.00 -21.40 -13.21
C GLY A 191 10.22 -22.74 -12.49
N GLU A 192 10.67 -22.71 -11.24
CA GLU A 192 10.89 -23.88 -10.39
C GLU A 192 9.59 -24.36 -9.74
N ASN A 193 8.55 -23.50 -9.64
CA ASN A 193 7.19 -23.86 -9.22
C ASN A 193 6.28 -24.34 -10.38
N ALA A 194 6.84 -24.69 -11.53
CA ALA A 194 6.10 -25.34 -12.60
C ALA A 194 5.91 -26.84 -12.30
N GLU A 195 4.90 -27.18 -11.51
CA GLU A 195 4.33 -28.54 -11.44
C GLU A 195 3.20 -28.66 -12.51
N PRO A 196 2.90 -29.83 -13.09
CA PRO A 196 3.69 -30.57 -14.06
C PRO A 196 2.85 -30.87 -15.33
N ASP A 197 2.71 -29.92 -16.25
CA ASP A 197 2.04 -30.22 -17.54
C ASP A 197 2.74 -31.35 -18.32
N ALA A 198 4.02 -31.59 -18.05
CA ALA A 198 4.77 -32.71 -18.60
C ALA A 198 4.31 -34.09 -18.08
N ILE A 199 3.77 -34.20 -16.85
CA ILE A 199 3.28 -35.48 -16.31
C ILE A 199 1.91 -35.81 -16.91
N VAL A 200 1.04 -34.81 -17.09
CA VAL A 200 -0.26 -34.99 -17.76
C VAL A 200 -0.05 -35.35 -19.23
N GLU A 201 0.89 -34.70 -19.91
CA GLU A 201 1.20 -34.99 -21.31
C GLU A 201 1.92 -36.36 -21.49
N GLN A 202 2.73 -36.80 -20.52
CA GLN A 202 3.30 -38.15 -20.52
C GLN A 202 2.26 -39.24 -20.21
N LEU A 203 1.32 -38.99 -19.30
CA LEU A 203 0.22 -39.92 -18.99
C LEU A 203 -0.75 -40.06 -20.17
N ASP A 204 -1.09 -38.96 -20.84
CA ASP A 204 -1.93 -38.97 -22.04
C ASP A 204 -1.24 -39.66 -23.23
N ARG A 205 0.08 -39.47 -23.39
CA ARG A 205 0.86 -40.17 -24.43
C ARG A 205 0.97 -41.67 -24.15
N SER A 206 1.22 -42.05 -22.90
CA SER A 206 1.25 -43.46 -22.46
C SER A 206 -0.11 -44.14 -22.58
N ALA A 207 -1.21 -43.41 -22.35
CA ALA A 207 -2.57 -43.92 -22.51
C ALA A 207 -2.94 -44.11 -23.99
N ARG A 208 -2.49 -43.21 -24.89
CA ARG A 208 -2.67 -43.35 -26.34
C ARG A 208 -1.86 -44.51 -26.91
N GLU A 209 -0.61 -44.67 -26.50
CA GLU A 209 0.24 -45.79 -26.92
C GLU A 209 -0.31 -47.16 -26.48
N ARG A 210 -0.91 -47.24 -25.27
CA ARG A 210 -1.59 -48.46 -24.80
C ARG A 210 -2.91 -48.76 -25.53
N ALA A 211 -3.61 -47.74 -26.01
CA ALA A 211 -4.80 -47.92 -26.82
C ALA A 211 -4.47 -48.36 -28.26
N GLU A 212 -3.30 -47.97 -28.78
CA GLU A 212 -2.82 -48.32 -30.12
C GLU A 212 -2.12 -49.69 -30.20
N ASN A 213 -1.62 -50.24 -29.08
CA ASN A 213 -1.00 -51.57 -29.06
C ASN A 213 -1.44 -52.45 -27.87
N PRO A 214 -2.60 -53.13 -27.94
CA PRO A 214 -3.20 -53.85 -26.80
C PRO A 214 -2.54 -55.18 -26.42
N GLN A 215 -1.42 -55.58 -27.03
CA GLN A 215 -0.84 -56.93 -26.91
C GLN A 215 0.65 -56.99 -26.57
N ALA A 216 1.24 -55.94 -25.99
CA ALA A 216 2.61 -55.98 -25.46
C ALA A 216 2.65 -56.13 -23.93
#